data_AF-A0A658ID20-F1
#
_entry.id   AF-A0A658ID20-F1
#
_cell.length_a   1.000
_cell.length_b   1.000
_cell.length_c   1.000
_cell.angle_alpha   90.00
_cell.angle_beta   90.00
_cell.angle_gamma   90.00
#
_symmetry.space_group_name_H-M   'P 1'
#
loop_
_entity.id
_entity.type
_entity.pdbx_description
1 polymer ?
#
loop_
_entity_poly.entity_id
_entity_poly.type
_entity_poly.pdbx_seq_one_letter_code
_entity_poly.pdbx_strand_id
1 'polypeptide(L)' 'MDFPSKIYSQDTTVYSQESVSKRIEALFLNNIGKIVTREQIIRAATNPITGKQPENWHQRLSELRTDKGYTLSLIHIQ' A
#
# COMPACT_ATOMS: atom_id res chain seq x y z
N MET A 1 1.64 25.55 -15.98
CA MET A 1 1.46 24.08 -16.00
C MET A 1 1.75 23.59 -14.61
N ASP A 2 0.73 23.59 -13.78
CA ASP A 2 0.78 23.14 -12.40
C ASP A 2 0.83 21.62 -12.42
N PHE A 3 2.02 21.06 -12.29
CA PHE A 3 2.14 19.64 -11.95
C PHE A 3 1.38 19.48 -10.63
N PRO A 4 0.34 18.64 -10.54
CA PRO A 4 -0.34 18.43 -9.28
C PRO A 4 0.74 17.98 -8.28
N SER A 5 0.95 18.80 -7.25
CA SER A 5 1.93 18.54 -6.21
C SER A 5 1.68 17.13 -5.68
N LYS A 6 2.55 16.19 -6.03
CA LYS A 6 2.40 14.78 -5.65
C LYS A 6 2.48 14.71 -4.13
N ILE A 7 1.34 14.54 -3.47
CA ILE A 7 1.28 14.41 -2.02
C ILE A 7 1.60 12.96 -1.67
N TYR A 8 2.84 12.71 -1.28
CA TYR A 8 3.27 11.38 -0.82
C TYR A 8 2.69 11.10 0.56
N SER A 9 2.35 9.84 0.80
CA SER A 9 2.04 9.36 2.13
C SER A 9 3.28 9.43 3.02
N GLN A 10 3.11 9.95 4.23
CA GLN A 10 4.10 9.91 5.30
C GLN A 10 3.67 8.91 6.39
N ASP A 11 2.74 8.01 6.05
CA ASP A 11 2.25 7.03 7.01
C ASP A 11 3.34 6.01 7.36
N THR A 12 3.65 5.95 8.65
CA THR A 12 4.57 4.98 9.24
C THR A 12 3.86 3.99 10.14
N THR A 13 2.54 3.87 10.00
CA THR A 13 1.70 3.05 10.86
C THR A 13 2.03 1.58 10.64
N VAL A 14 2.16 0.85 11.73
CA VAL A 14 2.34 -0.60 11.69
C VAL A 14 0.96 -1.24 11.74
N TYR A 15 0.58 -1.91 10.65
CA TYR A 15 -0.72 -2.55 10.55
C TYR A 15 -0.66 -3.98 11.12
N SER A 16 -1.30 -4.19 12.26
CA SER A 16 -1.31 -5.49 12.97
C SER A 16 -2.42 -6.45 12.51
N GLN A 17 -3.13 -6.13 11.43
CA GLN A 17 -4.22 -6.97 10.90
C GLN A 17 -3.74 -8.40 10.61
N GLU A 18 -4.59 -9.41 10.75
CA GLU A 18 -4.17 -10.82 10.58
C GLU A 18 -3.76 -11.15 9.14
N SER A 19 -4.43 -10.54 8.15
CA SER A 19 -4.19 -10.81 6.73
C SER A 19 -3.41 -9.68 6.06
N VAL A 20 -2.45 -10.07 5.20
CA VAL A 20 -1.65 -9.15 4.38
C VAL A 20 -2.53 -8.20 3.58
N SER A 21 -3.60 -8.69 2.95
CA SER A 21 -4.54 -7.85 2.19
C SER A 21 -5.19 -6.77 3.06
N LYS A 22 -5.62 -7.12 4.29
CA LYS A 22 -6.22 -6.14 5.22
C LYS A 22 -5.24 -5.08 5.67
N ARG A 23 -3.95 -5.42 5.81
CA ARG A 23 -2.90 -4.44 6.15
C ARG A 23 -2.67 -3.46 5.01
N ILE A 24 -2.51 -3.99 3.80
CA ILE A 24 -2.33 -3.20 2.58
C ILE A 24 -3.57 -2.32 2.35
N GLU A 25 -4.77 -2.87 2.53
CA GLU A 25 -6.03 -2.12 2.45
C GLU A 25 -6.12 -1.01 3.49
N ALA A 26 -5.76 -1.28 4.74
CA ALA A 26 -5.74 -0.26 5.79
C ALA A 26 -4.73 0.85 5.50
N LEU A 27 -3.56 0.51 4.92
CA LEU A 27 -2.60 1.49 4.40
C LEU A 27 -3.25 2.37 3.33
N PHE A 28 -3.98 1.78 2.38
CA PHE A 28 -4.65 2.57 1.34
C PHE A 28 -5.76 3.45 1.90
N LEU A 29 -6.59 2.93 2.80
CA LEU A 29 -7.67 3.68 3.45
C LEU A 29 -7.13 4.86 4.27
N ASN A 30 -6.00 4.69 4.94
CA ASN A 30 -5.39 5.79 5.71
C ASN A 30 -4.70 6.83 4.82
N ASN A 31 -4.46 6.50 3.55
CA ASN A 31 -3.73 7.32 2.59
C ASN A 31 -4.57 7.66 1.35
N ILE A 32 -5.90 7.72 1.49
CA ILE A 32 -6.80 8.13 0.41
C ILE A 32 -6.40 9.53 -0.08
N GLY A 33 -6.22 9.68 -1.39
CA GLY A 33 -5.79 10.93 -2.02
C GLY A 33 -4.28 11.22 -1.90
N LYS A 34 -3.49 10.30 -1.33
CA LYS A 34 -2.03 10.39 -1.25
C LYS A 34 -1.37 9.26 -2.04
N ILE A 35 -0.15 9.51 -2.48
CA ILE A 35 0.67 8.54 -3.20
C ILE A 35 1.43 7.69 -2.19
N VAL A 36 1.11 6.40 -2.16
CA VAL A 36 1.81 5.40 -1.32
C VAL A 36 2.90 4.74 -2.13
N THR A 37 4.10 4.64 -1.55
CA THR A 37 5.24 4.05 -2.25
C THR A 37 5.28 2.52 -2.08
N ARG A 38 6.05 1.86 -2.95
CA ARG A 38 6.29 0.41 -2.86
C ARG A 38 6.82 0.00 -1.49
N GLU A 39 7.74 0.77 -0.93
CA GLU A 39 8.34 0.50 0.38
C GLU A 39 7.30 0.54 1.50
N GLN A 40 6.36 1.49 1.44
CA GLN A 40 5.25 1.53 2.41
C GLN A 40 4.32 0.34 2.26
N ILE A 41 4.01 -0.08 1.02
CA ILE A 41 3.21 -1.28 0.77
C ILE A 41 3.91 -2.52 1.32
N ILE A 42 5.20 -2.67 1.07
CA ILE A 42 6.01 -3.76 1.60
C ILE A 42 6.02 -3.74 3.12
N ARG A 43 6.20 -2.57 3.74
CA ARG A 43 6.19 -2.42 5.19
C ARG A 43 4.83 -2.80 5.79
N ALA A 44 3.73 -2.38 5.16
CA ALA A 44 2.38 -2.77 5.57
C ALA A 44 2.13 -4.27 5.35
N ALA A 45 2.66 -4.85 4.28
CA ALA A 45 2.54 -6.27 3.99
C ALA A 45 3.37 -7.13 4.96
N THR A 46 4.50 -6.61 5.42
CA THR A 46 5.43 -7.29 6.33
C THR A 46 4.74 -7.62 7.64
N ASN A 47 4.93 -8.85 8.11
CA ASN A 47 4.34 -9.27 9.37
C ASN A 47 5.04 -8.60 10.56
N PRO A 48 4.34 -7.80 11.39
CA PRO A 48 4.96 -7.15 12.53
C PRO A 48 5.38 -8.15 13.63
N ILE A 49 4.79 -9.35 13.64
CA ILE A 49 5.08 -10.39 14.63
C ILE A 49 6.29 -11.23 14.21
N THR A 50 6.35 -11.62 12.93
CA THR A 50 7.39 -12.52 12.42
C THR A 50 8.49 -11.82 11.62
N GLY A 51 8.33 -10.54 11.30
CA GLY A 51 9.22 -9.77 10.43
C GLY A 51 9.24 -10.26 8.98
N LYS A 52 8.46 -11.29 8.63
CA LYS A 52 8.48 -11.88 7.29
C LYS A 52 7.71 -11.00 6.30
N GLN A 53 8.40 -10.62 5.24
CA GLN A 53 7.79 -10.03 4.07
C GLN A 53 7.14 -11.14 3.22
N PRO A 54 5.83 -11.07 2.95
CA PRO A 54 5.14 -12.13 2.22
C PRO A 54 5.34 -11.95 0.71
N GLU A 55 5.99 -12.89 0.00
CA GLU A 55 6.25 -12.80 -1.46
C GLU A 55 4.99 -12.52 -2.29
N ASN A 56 3.84 -13.02 -1.83
CA ASN A 56 2.54 -12.85 -2.45
C ASN A 56 1.94 -11.44 -2.31
N TRP A 57 2.65 -10.48 -1.69
CA TRP A 57 2.13 -9.11 -1.50
C TRP A 57 1.78 -8.43 -2.84
N HIS A 58 2.54 -8.70 -3.92
CA HIS A 58 2.23 -8.19 -5.26
C HIS A 58 0.91 -8.76 -5.80
N GLN A 59 0.65 -10.05 -5.57
CA GLN A 59 -0.59 -10.69 -6.00
C GLN A 59 -1.78 -10.13 -5.21
N ARG A 60 -1.65 -10.03 -3.88
CA ARG A 60 -2.67 -9.41 -3.01
C ARG A 60 -2.97 -7.97 -3.41
N LEU A 61 -1.95 -7.20 -3.80
CA LEU A 61 -2.11 -5.84 -4.31
C LEU A 61 -2.89 -5.81 -5.63
N SER A 62 -2.58 -6.73 -6.55
CA SER A 62 -3.31 -6.84 -7.82
C SER A 62 -4.78 -7.21 -7.58
N GLU A 63 -5.05 -8.12 -6.65
CA GLU A 63 -6.41 -8.49 -6.22
C GLU A 63 -7.15 -7.26 -5.65
N LEU A 64 -6.54 -6.52 -4.73
CA LEU A 64 -7.15 -5.31 -4.14
C LEU A 64 -7.45 -4.22 -5.17
N ARG A 65 -6.57 -4.04 -6.17
CA ARG A 65 -6.78 -3.06 -7.24
C ARG A 65 -7.95 -3.44 -8.14
N THR A 66 -8.06 -4.72 -8.49
CA THR A 66 -9.13 -5.23 -9.36
C THR A 66 -10.46 -5.32 -8.62
N ASP A 67 -10.46 -5.79 -7.37
CA ASP A 67 -11.66 -6.01 -6.57
C ASP A 67 -12.29 -4.70 -6.08
N LYS A 68 -11.47 -3.75 -5.61
CA LYS A 68 -11.96 -2.52 -4.96
C LYS A 68 -11.84 -1.25 -5.82
N GLY A 69 -11.35 -1.35 -7.05
CA GLY A 69 -11.33 -0.22 -7.99
C GLY A 69 -10.49 0.97 -7.53
N TYR A 70 -9.54 0.76 -6.60
CA TYR A 70 -8.68 1.83 -6.13
C TYR A 70 -7.84 2.37 -7.30
N THR A 71 -8.12 3.61 -7.71
CA THR A 71 -7.32 4.36 -8.69
C THR A 71 -6.07 4.87 -7.98
N LEU A 72 -5.23 3.94 -7.55
CA LEU A 72 -3.91 4.26 -7.03
C LEU A 72 -3.05 4.56 -8.25
N SER A 73 -2.80 5.84 -8.48
CA SER A 73 -1.70 6.29 -9.34
C SER A 73 -0.38 5.89 -8.68
N LEU A 74 -0.09 4.59 -8.67
CA LEU A 74 1.26 4.07 -8.49
C LEU A 74 2.04 4.69 -9.63
N ILE A 75 2.85 5.69 -9.31
CA ILE A 75 3.75 6.30 -10.27
C ILE A 75 4.65 5.16 -10.72
N HIS A 76 4.39 4.70 -11.93
CA HIS A 76 5.20 3.86 -12.80
C HIS A 76 6.58 3.52 -12.20
N ILE A 77 6.71 2.31 -11.67
CA ILE A 77 8.01 1.76 -11.29
C ILE A 77 8.63 1.26 -12.59
N GLN A 78 9.42 2.13 -13.25
CA GLN A 78 10.39 1.73 -14.29
C GLN A 78 11.58 1.05 -13.61
#